data_AF-A0A1Q3WCS2-F1
#
_entry.id   AF-A0A1Q3WCS2-F1
#
_cell.length_a   1.000
_cell.length_b   1.000
_cell.length_c   1.000
_cell.angle_alpha   90.00
_cell.angle_beta   90.00
_cell.angle_gamma   90.00
#
_symmetry.space_group_name_H-M   'P 1'
#
loop_
_entity.id
_entity.type
_entity.pdbx_description
1 polymer ?
#
loop_
_entity_poly.entity_id
_entity_poly.type
_entity_poly.pdbx_seq_one_letter_code
_entity_poly.pdbx_strand_id
1 'polypeptide(L)'
;MAISSKIKRLLLAGSGGFCQNPECNTSLFLLSKNEKVDEIEELAHIVGKNTKSPRGKNNLSLRKRNEYGNIIVLCPNCHTKIDKSPELFTVDLLKEWKNKHEEKIKARFHIPEFKTRLELKQEIEPLLLENKLIFNQYGPQSLTAIENPQCEEASARWREKSFEKIIPNNRKIYELLQRNIKLLNDNEKTVLIQFKMHTEDFEHNTLAKNKNPTVSLFPEKIIEILN
;
A
#
# COMPACT_ATOMS: atom_id res chain seq x y z
N MET A 1 -16.34 29.15 12.33
CA MET A 1 -15.11 28.50 12.85
C MET A 1 -14.35 27.86 11.70
N ALA A 2 -13.02 27.75 11.82
CA ALA A 2 -12.17 27.02 10.88
C ALA A 2 -11.93 25.57 11.36
N ILE A 3 -11.49 24.69 10.47
CA ILE A 3 -11.04 23.34 10.82
C ILE A 3 -9.73 23.46 11.60
N SER A 4 -9.64 22.84 12.78
CA SER A 4 -8.47 22.95 13.66
C SER A 4 -7.25 22.22 13.07
N SER A 5 -6.04 22.68 13.41
CA SER A 5 -4.79 22.06 12.94
C SER A 5 -4.65 20.58 13.31
N LYS A 6 -5.17 20.17 14.48
CA LYS A 6 -5.20 18.75 14.91
C LYS A 6 -6.08 17.91 13.98
N ILE A 7 -7.26 18.43 13.60
CA ILE A 7 -8.17 17.74 12.69
C ILE A 7 -7.61 17.71 11.27
N LYS A 8 -7.00 18.80 10.80
CA LYS A 8 -6.31 18.82 9.50
C LYS A 8 -5.24 17.72 9.43
N ARG A 9 -4.33 17.65 10.41
CA ARG A 9 -3.30 16.59 10.45
C ARG A 9 -3.90 15.19 10.45
N LEU A 10 -4.95 14.97 11.22
CA LEU A 10 -5.64 13.68 11.25
C LEU A 10 -6.27 13.32 9.89
N LEU A 11 -6.89 14.27 9.21
CA LEU A 11 -7.47 14.07 7.88
C LEU A 11 -6.41 13.74 6.83
N LEU A 12 -5.29 14.47 6.82
CA LEU A 12 -4.19 14.25 5.88
C LEU A 12 -3.47 12.92 6.13
N ALA A 13 -3.21 12.58 7.40
CA ALA A 13 -2.64 11.28 7.74
C ALA A 13 -3.61 10.14 7.36
N GLY A 14 -4.90 10.31 7.62
CA GLY A 14 -5.94 9.32 7.29
C GLY A 14 -6.21 9.16 5.80
N SER A 15 -5.91 10.17 4.97
CA SER A 15 -6.01 10.05 3.51
C SER A 15 -4.81 9.33 2.90
N GLY A 16 -3.72 9.16 3.65
CA GLY A 16 -2.46 8.62 3.12
C GLY A 16 -1.82 9.50 2.04
N GLY A 17 -2.24 10.76 1.93
CA GLY A 17 -1.77 11.70 0.89
C GLY A 17 -2.43 11.53 -0.48
N PHE A 18 -3.55 10.81 -0.57
CA PHE A 18 -4.28 10.60 -1.82
C PHE A 18 -5.71 11.13 -1.75
N CYS A 19 -6.24 11.55 -2.91
CA CYS A 19 -7.63 11.98 -3.07
C CYS A 19 -8.60 10.86 -2.67
N GLN A 20 -9.58 11.16 -1.82
CA GLN A 20 -10.54 10.18 -1.30
C GLN A 20 -11.71 9.86 -2.25
N ASN A 21 -11.72 10.42 -3.47
CA ASN A 21 -12.64 9.96 -4.51
C ASN A 21 -12.17 8.58 -5.03
N PRO A 22 -13.01 7.52 -4.93
CA PRO A 22 -12.65 6.16 -5.33
C PRO A 22 -12.14 6.02 -6.77
N GLU A 23 -12.62 6.87 -7.68
CA GLU A 23 -12.25 6.85 -9.10
C GLU A 23 -11.03 7.73 -9.42
N CYS A 24 -10.51 8.48 -8.45
CA CYS A 24 -9.39 9.41 -8.67
C CYS A 24 -8.08 8.91 -8.07
N ASN A 25 -8.02 8.72 -6.75
CA ASN A 25 -6.80 8.32 -6.02
C ASN A 25 -5.51 9.09 -6.39
N THR A 26 -5.60 10.31 -6.94
CA THR A 26 -4.39 11.09 -7.28
C THR A 26 -3.61 11.47 -6.04
N SER A 27 -2.28 11.57 -6.15
CA SER A 27 -1.46 12.18 -5.09
C SER A 27 -1.91 13.61 -4.86
N LEU A 28 -1.99 14.00 -3.59
CA LEU A 28 -2.29 15.35 -3.14
C LEU A 28 -1.03 16.19 -2.87
N PHE A 29 0.13 15.54 -2.92
CA PHE A 29 1.43 16.17 -2.77
C PHE A 29 2.23 15.99 -4.05
N LEU A 30 2.79 17.08 -4.55
CA LEU A 30 3.65 17.09 -5.73
C LEU A 30 5.09 17.35 -5.28
N LEU A 31 5.96 16.37 -5.48
CA LEU A 31 7.39 16.53 -5.22
C LEU A 31 8.07 17.01 -6.50
N SER A 32 8.58 18.25 -6.49
CA SER A 32 9.36 18.77 -7.59
C SER A 32 10.78 18.21 -7.60
N LYS A 33 11.50 18.36 -8.73
CA LYS A 33 12.91 17.95 -8.85
C LYS A 33 13.86 18.64 -7.86
N ASN A 34 13.46 19.78 -7.30
CA ASN A 34 14.25 20.54 -6.33
C ASN A 34 13.83 20.24 -4.88
N GLU A 35 13.21 19.09 -4.63
CA GLU A 35 12.70 18.66 -3.31
C GLU A 35 11.63 19.57 -2.69
N LYS A 36 11.15 20.59 -3.42
CA LYS A 36 10.00 21.39 -3.02
C LYS A 36 8.73 20.54 -3.09
N VAL A 37 7.97 20.52 -2.02
CA VAL A 37 6.64 19.90 -1.92
C VAL A 37 5.59 20.97 -2.17
N ASP A 38 4.74 20.76 -3.18
CA ASP A 38 3.53 21.55 -3.39
C ASP A 38 2.31 20.74 -2.92
N GLU A 39 1.45 21.41 -2.16
CA GLU A 39 0.23 20.91 -1.52
C GLU A 39 -0.99 21.30 -2.38
N ILE A 40 -1.73 20.32 -2.88
CA ILE A 40 -2.96 20.54 -3.70
C ILE A 40 -4.22 19.98 -3.04
N GLU A 41 -4.13 19.56 -1.78
CA GLU A 41 -5.26 19.01 -1.04
C GLU A 41 -6.32 20.06 -0.71
N GLU A 42 -7.57 19.64 -0.78
CA GLU A 42 -8.70 20.44 -0.34
C GLU A 42 -9.53 19.69 0.70
N LEU A 43 -9.84 20.39 1.80
CA LEU A 43 -10.65 19.88 2.90
C LEU A 43 -12.12 20.23 2.64
N ALA A 44 -12.81 19.36 1.92
CA ALA A 44 -14.18 19.56 1.50
C ALA A 44 -15.18 19.20 2.60
N HIS A 45 -16.17 20.06 2.81
CA HIS A 45 -17.29 19.78 3.70
C HIS A 45 -18.27 18.80 3.03
N ILE A 46 -18.44 17.61 3.63
CA ILE A 46 -19.45 16.63 3.19
C ILE A 46 -20.83 17.25 3.31
N VAL A 47 -21.17 17.74 4.51
CA VAL A 47 -22.31 18.61 4.71
C VAL A 47 -21.82 20.05 4.77
N GLY A 48 -22.30 20.89 3.87
CA GLY A 48 -21.76 22.23 3.59
C GLY A 48 -21.57 23.12 4.82
N LYS A 49 -20.49 23.90 4.82
CA LYS A 49 -20.04 24.75 5.94
C LYS A 49 -21.14 25.63 6.56
N ASN A 50 -22.08 26.10 5.73
CA ASN A 50 -23.26 26.84 6.17
C ASN A 50 -24.51 26.37 5.39
N THR A 51 -25.68 26.92 5.73
CA THR A 51 -26.97 26.52 5.13
C THR A 51 -27.12 26.86 3.64
N LYS A 52 -26.31 27.79 3.13
CA LYS A 52 -26.29 28.20 1.71
C LYS A 52 -25.25 27.42 0.88
N SER A 53 -24.33 26.70 1.53
CA SER A 53 -23.34 25.86 0.85
C SER A 53 -23.99 24.63 0.19
N PRO A 54 -23.31 23.98 -0.77
CA PRO A 54 -23.70 22.67 -1.28
C PRO A 54 -23.96 21.70 -0.12
N ARG A 55 -25.08 20.97 -0.17
CA ARG A 55 -25.56 20.08 0.90
C ARG A 55 -25.73 20.76 2.27
N GLY A 56 -25.86 22.09 2.33
CA GLY A 56 -25.93 22.85 3.58
C GLY A 56 -27.24 22.71 4.37
N LYS A 57 -28.35 22.43 3.68
CA LYS A 57 -29.69 22.17 4.27
C LYS A 57 -29.76 20.76 4.85
N ASN A 58 -29.18 20.56 6.02
CA ASN A 58 -29.08 19.26 6.68
C ASN A 58 -29.06 19.42 8.20
N ASN A 59 -29.61 18.44 8.91
CA ASN A 59 -29.81 18.44 10.37
C ASN A 59 -28.52 18.48 11.21
N LEU A 60 -27.35 18.19 10.62
CA LEU A 60 -26.09 18.34 11.33
C LEU A 60 -25.85 19.83 11.69
N SER A 61 -25.54 20.12 12.94
CA SER A 61 -25.45 21.49 13.44
C SER A 61 -24.22 22.24 12.90
N LEU A 62 -24.32 23.57 12.79
CA LEU A 62 -23.22 24.43 12.31
C LEU A 62 -21.92 24.25 13.12
N ARG A 63 -22.04 23.96 14.43
CA ARG A 63 -20.90 23.71 15.31
C ARG A 63 -20.12 22.46 14.92
N LYS A 64 -20.80 21.43 14.40
CA LYS A 64 -20.21 20.14 14.02
C LYS A 64 -19.69 20.10 12.58
N ARG A 65 -19.93 21.14 11.77
CA ARG A 65 -19.54 21.18 10.35
C ARG A 65 -18.02 21.02 10.15
N ASN A 66 -17.19 21.43 11.10
CA ASN A 66 -15.73 21.33 10.99
C ASN A 66 -15.13 20.09 11.68
N GLU A 67 -15.96 19.18 12.17
CA GLU A 67 -15.50 17.95 12.81
C GLU A 67 -14.99 16.95 11.77
N TYR A 68 -14.06 16.09 12.18
CA TYR A 68 -13.40 15.08 11.34
C TYR A 68 -14.38 14.29 10.45
N GLY A 69 -15.49 13.83 11.03
CA GLY A 69 -16.47 13.01 10.32
C GLY A 69 -17.23 13.72 9.20
N ASN A 70 -17.18 15.07 9.16
CA ASN A 70 -17.85 15.87 8.14
C ASN A 70 -16.89 16.38 7.04
N ILE A 71 -15.61 16.02 7.08
CA ILE A 71 -14.61 16.50 6.12
C ILE A 71 -14.03 15.32 5.32
N ILE A 72 -14.02 15.48 4.01
CA ILE A 72 -13.37 14.58 3.05
C ILE A 72 -12.21 15.30 2.37
N VAL A 73 -11.09 14.61 2.15
CA VAL A 73 -9.89 15.17 1.53
C VAL A 73 -9.88 14.86 0.03
N LEU A 74 -9.86 15.89 -0.81
CA LEU A 74 -9.97 15.75 -2.27
C LEU A 74 -8.90 16.58 -2.98
N CYS A 75 -8.63 16.27 -4.25
CA CYS A 75 -7.91 17.20 -5.13
C CYS A 75 -8.87 18.31 -5.64
N PRO A 76 -8.35 19.42 -6.21
CA PRO A 76 -9.17 20.57 -6.56
C PRO A 76 -10.25 20.25 -7.61
N ASN A 77 -9.93 19.35 -8.54
CA ASN A 77 -10.87 18.89 -9.56
C ASN A 77 -12.04 18.11 -8.95
N CYS A 78 -11.76 17.19 -8.02
CA CYS A 78 -12.79 16.39 -7.38
C CYS A 78 -13.65 17.24 -6.44
N HIS A 79 -13.05 18.16 -5.68
CA HIS A 79 -13.80 19.08 -4.83
C HIS A 79 -14.75 19.96 -5.65
N THR A 80 -14.24 20.57 -6.73
CA THR A 80 -15.07 21.37 -7.65
C THR A 80 -16.22 20.56 -8.22
N LYS A 81 -15.98 19.29 -8.59
CA LYS A 81 -17.02 18.39 -9.14
C LYS A 81 -18.14 18.13 -8.14
N ILE A 82 -17.82 17.81 -6.88
CA ILE A 82 -18.84 17.50 -5.88
C ILE A 82 -19.66 18.73 -5.49
N ASP A 83 -19.08 19.92 -5.54
CA ASP A 83 -19.76 21.16 -5.18
C ASP A 83 -20.68 21.67 -6.30
N LYS A 84 -20.34 21.42 -7.57
CA LYS A 84 -21.17 21.80 -8.72
C LYS A 84 -22.39 20.90 -8.93
N SER A 85 -22.37 19.66 -8.43
CA SER A 85 -23.46 18.69 -8.62
C SER A 85 -23.87 18.01 -7.29
N PRO A 86 -24.34 18.76 -6.28
CA PRO A 86 -24.66 18.23 -4.96
C PRO A 86 -25.77 17.18 -4.94
N GLU A 87 -26.62 17.14 -5.96
CA GLU A 87 -27.66 16.13 -6.19
C GLU A 87 -27.07 14.77 -6.61
N LEU A 88 -25.98 14.76 -7.36
CA LEU A 88 -25.25 13.53 -7.74
C LEU A 88 -24.29 13.09 -6.63
N PHE A 89 -23.69 14.06 -5.93
CA PHE A 89 -22.73 13.83 -4.85
C PHE A 89 -23.38 14.10 -3.51
N THR A 90 -24.25 13.17 -3.08
CA THR A 90 -25.03 13.29 -1.84
C THR A 90 -24.15 13.16 -0.59
N VAL A 91 -24.69 13.57 0.57
CA VAL A 91 -24.01 13.44 1.87
C VAL A 91 -23.62 11.98 2.14
N ASP A 92 -24.50 11.03 1.84
CA ASP A 92 -24.27 9.62 2.12
C ASP A 92 -23.19 9.04 1.21
N LEU A 93 -23.20 9.40 -0.08
CA LEU A 93 -22.15 8.99 -1.02
C LEU A 93 -20.77 9.49 -0.59
N LEU A 94 -20.65 10.77 -0.18
CA LEU A 94 -19.38 11.33 0.26
C LEU A 94 -18.90 10.73 1.59
N LYS A 95 -19.80 10.37 2.50
CA LYS A 95 -19.45 9.60 3.70
C LYS A 95 -18.95 8.20 3.33
N GLU A 96 -19.60 7.55 2.38
CA GLU A 96 -19.19 6.24 1.87
C GLU A 96 -17.77 6.31 1.28
N TRP A 97 -17.47 7.32 0.45
CA TRP A 97 -16.14 7.55 -0.10
C TRP A 97 -15.08 7.69 0.99
N LYS A 98 -15.34 8.55 1.98
CA LYS A 98 -14.45 8.75 3.12
C LYS A 98 -14.20 7.45 3.88
N ASN A 99 -15.26 6.72 4.23
CA ASN A 99 -15.17 5.49 4.99
C ASN A 99 -14.40 4.39 4.23
N LYS A 100 -14.75 4.15 2.96
CA LYS A 100 -14.07 3.17 2.12
C LYS A 100 -12.58 3.50 1.94
N HIS A 101 -12.23 4.78 1.79
CA HIS A 101 -10.84 5.20 1.70
C HIS A 101 -10.07 4.95 3.00
N GLU A 102 -10.65 5.31 4.15
CA GLU A 102 -10.04 5.09 5.45
C GLU A 102 -9.87 3.60 5.76
N GLU A 103 -10.85 2.76 5.40
CA GLU A 103 -10.75 1.30 5.47
C GLU A 103 -9.65 0.77 4.56
N LYS A 104 -9.56 1.25 3.31
CA LYS A 104 -8.50 0.90 2.37
C LYS A 104 -7.11 1.23 2.91
N ILE A 105 -6.94 2.41 3.53
CA ILE A 105 -5.68 2.80 4.19
C ILE A 105 -5.40 1.89 5.38
N LYS A 106 -6.36 1.67 6.28
CA LYS A 106 -6.20 0.78 7.44
C LYS A 106 -5.84 -0.65 7.03
N ALA A 107 -6.49 -1.19 6.00
CA ALA A 107 -6.22 -2.54 5.49
C ALA A 107 -4.78 -2.71 4.98
N ARG A 108 -4.11 -1.63 4.53
CA ARG A 108 -2.68 -1.69 4.18
C ARG A 108 -1.78 -1.96 5.39
N PHE A 109 -2.25 -1.65 6.59
CA PHE A 109 -1.51 -1.84 7.84
C PHE A 109 -1.97 -3.08 8.62
N HIS A 110 -3.01 -3.79 8.17
CA HIS A 110 -3.48 -5.02 8.79
C HIS A 110 -3.12 -6.22 7.91
N ILE A 111 -2.25 -7.10 8.42
CA ILE A 111 -2.03 -8.41 7.81
C ILE A 111 -3.25 -9.28 8.16
N PRO A 112 -3.98 -9.82 7.16
CA PRO A 112 -5.18 -10.60 7.43
C PRO A 112 -4.88 -11.88 8.20
N GLU A 113 -5.80 -12.25 9.09
CA GLU A 113 -5.86 -13.59 9.66
C GLU A 113 -6.82 -14.46 8.85
N PHE A 114 -6.39 -15.68 8.56
CA PHE A 114 -7.17 -16.66 7.82
C PHE A 114 -7.70 -17.74 8.74
N LYS A 115 -8.82 -18.35 8.34
CA LYS A 115 -9.44 -19.45 9.06
C LYS A 115 -8.86 -20.78 8.65
N THR A 116 -8.47 -20.92 7.38
CA THR A 116 -7.98 -22.18 6.83
C THR A 116 -6.60 -22.04 6.17
N ARG A 117 -5.87 -23.15 6.12
CA ARG A 117 -4.59 -23.26 5.39
C ARG A 117 -4.75 -22.92 3.91
N LEU A 118 -5.87 -23.31 3.30
CA LEU A 118 -6.18 -23.07 1.89
C LEU A 118 -6.32 -21.57 1.59
N GLU A 119 -7.04 -20.81 2.41
CA GLU A 119 -7.21 -19.36 2.25
C GLU A 119 -5.86 -18.64 2.31
N LEU A 120 -5.02 -18.98 3.29
CA LEU A 120 -3.68 -18.40 3.41
C LEU A 120 -2.79 -18.77 2.22
N LYS A 121 -2.87 -20.03 1.75
CA LYS A 121 -2.12 -20.51 0.59
C LYS A 121 -2.49 -19.76 -0.69
N GLN A 122 -3.78 -19.51 -0.94
CA GLN A 122 -4.26 -18.74 -2.09
C GLN A 122 -3.71 -17.30 -2.15
N GLU A 123 -3.36 -16.71 -1.00
CA GLU A 123 -2.75 -15.37 -0.93
C GLU A 123 -1.23 -15.38 -1.14
N ILE A 124 -0.57 -16.49 -0.79
CA ILE A 124 0.89 -16.63 -0.86
C ILE A 124 1.34 -17.13 -2.24
N GLU A 125 0.64 -18.08 -2.84
CA GLU A 125 1.02 -18.71 -4.11
C GLU A 125 1.27 -17.71 -5.24
N PRO A 126 0.40 -16.69 -5.48
CA PRO A 126 0.64 -15.71 -6.53
C PRO A 126 1.93 -14.90 -6.33
N LEU A 127 2.29 -14.61 -5.07
CA LEU A 127 3.51 -13.87 -4.73
C LEU A 127 4.77 -14.70 -5.00
N LEU A 128 4.74 -15.98 -4.61
CA LEU A 128 5.82 -16.92 -4.89
C LEU A 128 5.98 -17.15 -6.40
N LEU A 129 4.87 -17.26 -7.13
CA LEU A 129 4.87 -17.43 -8.58
C LEU A 129 5.45 -16.19 -9.30
N GLU A 130 5.02 -14.98 -8.92
CA GLU A 130 5.56 -13.73 -9.47
C GLU A 130 7.08 -13.64 -9.21
N ASN A 131 7.52 -13.94 -7.99
CA ASN A 131 8.95 -13.97 -7.64
C ASN A 131 9.73 -14.96 -8.50
N LYS A 132 9.21 -16.18 -8.69
CA LYS A 132 9.83 -17.22 -9.51
C LYS A 132 9.98 -16.77 -10.97
N LEU A 133 8.93 -16.21 -11.55
CA LEU A 133 8.97 -15.74 -12.94
C LEU A 133 9.97 -14.59 -13.13
N ILE A 134 10.00 -13.63 -12.20
CA ILE A 134 10.96 -12.52 -12.23
C ILE A 134 12.40 -13.03 -12.08
N PHE A 135 12.65 -13.94 -11.13
CA PHE A 135 13.96 -14.53 -10.90
C PHE A 135 14.46 -15.29 -12.14
N ASN A 136 13.60 -16.09 -12.78
CA ASN A 136 14.00 -16.82 -13.98
C ASN A 136 14.29 -15.90 -15.16
N GLN A 137 13.50 -14.83 -15.33
CA GLN A 137 13.62 -13.92 -16.46
C GLN A 137 14.79 -12.94 -16.33
N TYR A 138 15.04 -12.43 -15.12
CA TYR A 138 15.97 -11.32 -14.89
C TYR A 138 17.06 -11.64 -13.86
N GLY A 139 16.95 -12.75 -13.14
CA GLY A 139 17.90 -13.10 -12.09
C GLY A 139 19.29 -13.45 -12.61
N PRO A 140 20.25 -13.71 -11.69
CA PRO A 140 21.64 -14.00 -12.04
C PRO A 140 21.82 -15.27 -12.89
N GLN A 141 20.82 -16.15 -12.92
CA GLN A 141 20.81 -17.39 -13.71
C GLN A 141 19.90 -17.30 -14.95
N SER A 142 19.39 -16.11 -15.27
CA SER A 142 18.63 -15.90 -16.51
C SER A 142 19.52 -16.11 -17.73
N LEU A 143 18.93 -16.49 -18.86
CA LEU A 143 19.66 -16.71 -20.12
C LEU A 143 20.51 -15.48 -20.48
N THR A 144 19.94 -14.28 -20.37
CA THR A 144 20.64 -13.02 -20.64
C THR A 144 21.84 -12.79 -19.73
N ALA A 145 21.72 -13.11 -18.43
CA ALA A 145 22.81 -12.96 -17.47
C ALA A 145 23.93 -14.00 -17.69
N ILE A 146 23.60 -15.21 -18.14
CA ILE A 146 24.57 -16.26 -18.46
C ILE A 146 25.31 -15.94 -19.76
N GLU A 147 24.59 -15.54 -20.80
CA GLU A 147 25.16 -15.20 -22.11
C GLU A 147 25.98 -13.91 -22.07
N ASN A 148 25.56 -12.93 -21.23
CA ASN A 148 26.23 -11.64 -21.11
C ASN A 148 26.46 -11.26 -19.63
N PRO A 149 27.41 -11.91 -18.91
CA PRO A 149 27.62 -11.71 -17.47
C PRO A 149 28.03 -10.28 -17.07
N GLN A 150 28.57 -9.51 -18.01
CA GLN A 150 29.00 -8.12 -17.79
C GLN A 150 27.97 -7.09 -18.28
N CYS A 151 26.77 -7.51 -18.72
CA CYS A 151 25.73 -6.60 -19.15
C CYS A 151 25.18 -5.80 -17.96
N GLU A 152 25.51 -4.50 -17.93
CA GLU A 152 25.06 -3.59 -16.89
C GLU A 152 23.55 -3.41 -16.90
N GLU A 153 22.91 -3.41 -18.09
CA GLU A 153 21.47 -3.28 -18.25
C GLU A 153 20.71 -4.46 -17.66
N ALA A 154 21.20 -5.69 -17.87
CA ALA A 154 20.61 -6.89 -17.28
C ALA A 154 20.72 -6.86 -15.74
N SER A 155 21.89 -6.47 -15.22
CA SER A 155 22.13 -6.30 -13.78
C SER A 155 21.27 -5.18 -13.18
N ALA A 156 21.10 -4.06 -13.88
CA ALA A 156 20.24 -2.95 -13.47
C ALA A 156 18.77 -3.36 -13.46
N ARG A 157 18.32 -4.09 -14.48
CA ARG A 157 16.96 -4.61 -14.58
C ARG A 157 16.64 -5.60 -13.46
N TRP A 158 17.58 -6.48 -13.13
CA TRP A 158 17.47 -7.38 -11.99
C TRP A 158 17.29 -6.61 -10.67
N ARG A 159 18.14 -5.59 -10.45
CA ARG A 159 18.08 -4.77 -9.24
C ARG A 159 16.76 -4.01 -9.13
N GLU A 160 16.31 -3.40 -10.23
CA GLU A 160 15.00 -2.73 -10.33
C GLU A 160 13.87 -3.69 -9.94
N LYS A 161 13.80 -4.87 -10.57
CA LYS A 161 12.73 -5.84 -10.29
C LYS A 161 12.80 -6.44 -8.89
N SER A 162 14.01 -6.63 -8.36
CA SER A 162 14.21 -7.09 -6.98
C SER A 162 13.63 -6.08 -5.97
N PHE A 163 13.88 -4.79 -6.20
CA PHE A 163 13.39 -3.70 -5.36
C PHE A 163 11.87 -3.51 -5.49
N GLU A 164 11.35 -3.48 -6.72
CA GLU A 164 9.94 -3.22 -6.98
C GLU A 164 9.02 -4.38 -6.59
N LYS A 165 9.50 -5.62 -6.67
CA LYS A 165 8.67 -6.83 -6.59
C LYS A 165 9.15 -7.85 -5.58
N ILE A 166 10.35 -8.40 -5.75
CA ILE A 166 10.78 -9.57 -4.95
C ILE A 166 10.88 -9.23 -3.47
N ILE A 167 11.52 -8.12 -3.10
CA ILE A 167 11.66 -7.70 -1.70
C ILE A 167 10.28 -7.43 -1.07
N PRO A 168 9.38 -6.61 -1.67
CA PRO A 168 8.02 -6.44 -1.17
C PRO A 168 7.25 -7.76 -1.03
N ASN A 169 7.33 -8.65 -2.01
CA ASN A 169 6.64 -9.94 -2.00
C ASN A 169 7.19 -10.85 -0.89
N ASN A 170 8.51 -10.94 -0.73
CA ASN A 170 9.18 -11.71 0.31
C ASN A 170 8.73 -11.25 1.71
N ARG A 171 8.74 -9.93 1.97
CA ARG A 171 8.21 -9.36 3.21
C ARG A 171 6.75 -9.74 3.43
N LYS A 172 5.91 -9.56 2.40
CA LYS A 172 4.47 -9.87 2.49
C LYS A 172 4.23 -11.35 2.81
N ILE A 173 4.96 -12.27 2.17
CA ILE A 173 4.86 -13.71 2.42
C ILE A 173 5.24 -14.03 3.87
N TYR A 174 6.39 -13.53 4.34
CA TYR A 174 6.83 -13.74 5.72
C TYR A 174 5.79 -13.22 6.72
N GLU A 175 5.30 -12.00 6.53
CA GLU A 175 4.30 -11.39 7.41
C GLU A 175 2.97 -12.17 7.43
N LEU A 176 2.48 -12.62 6.26
CA LEU A 176 1.27 -13.45 6.15
C LEU A 176 1.43 -14.77 6.91
N LEU A 177 2.55 -15.46 6.74
CA LEU A 177 2.84 -16.73 7.43
C LEU A 177 3.03 -16.52 8.93
N GLN A 178 3.79 -15.50 9.33
CA GLN A 178 4.07 -15.19 10.73
C GLN A 178 2.79 -14.80 11.48
N ARG A 179 1.94 -13.97 10.88
CA ARG A 179 0.65 -13.60 11.47
C ARG A 179 -0.27 -14.81 11.65
N ASN A 180 -0.19 -15.75 10.71
CA ASN A 180 -1.00 -16.96 10.69
C ASN A 180 -0.23 -18.20 11.16
N ILE A 181 0.78 -18.03 12.01
CA ILE A 181 1.68 -19.11 12.46
C ILE A 181 0.93 -20.29 13.12
N LYS A 182 -0.26 -20.03 13.67
CA LYS A 182 -1.17 -21.05 14.22
C LYS A 182 -1.63 -22.08 13.17
N LEU A 183 -1.60 -21.73 11.89
CA LEU A 183 -1.95 -22.60 10.78
C LEU A 183 -0.76 -23.44 10.29
N LEU A 184 0.46 -23.22 10.81
CA LEU A 184 1.68 -23.93 10.41
C LEU A 184 2.01 -25.08 11.38
N ASN A 185 2.50 -26.19 10.84
CA ASN A 185 3.11 -27.26 11.63
C ASN A 185 4.58 -26.93 11.98
N ASP A 186 5.22 -27.76 12.81
CA ASP A 186 6.57 -27.44 13.32
C ASP A 186 7.67 -27.48 12.24
N ASN A 187 7.53 -28.34 11.23
CA ASN A 187 8.42 -28.34 10.07
C ASN A 187 8.27 -27.04 9.27
N GLU A 188 7.03 -26.59 9.04
CA GLU A 188 6.74 -25.34 8.32
C GLU A 188 7.21 -24.10 9.07
N LYS A 189 7.12 -24.10 10.42
CA LYS A 189 7.71 -23.03 11.23
C LYS A 189 9.23 -22.95 11.05
N THR A 190 9.91 -24.09 10.92
CA THR A 190 11.35 -24.12 10.63
C THR A 190 11.64 -23.52 9.25
N VAL A 191 10.84 -23.88 8.24
CA VAL A 191 10.94 -23.30 6.89
C VAL A 191 10.67 -21.78 6.90
N LEU A 192 9.71 -21.31 7.71
CA LEU A 192 9.43 -19.88 7.87
C LEU A 192 10.64 -19.12 8.44
N ILE A 193 11.34 -19.68 9.42
CA ILE A 193 12.56 -19.05 9.97
C ILE A 193 13.69 -19.02 8.92
N GLN A 194 13.89 -20.10 8.18
CA GLN A 194 14.86 -20.11 7.06
C GLN A 194 14.50 -19.07 5.99
N PHE A 195 13.21 -18.94 5.69
CA PHE A 195 12.71 -17.96 4.74
C PHE A 195 12.96 -16.55 5.25
N LYS A 196 12.68 -16.26 6.54
CA LYS A 196 13.00 -14.97 7.17
C LYS A 196 14.47 -14.60 6.99
N MET A 197 15.39 -15.51 7.33
CA MET A 197 16.83 -15.29 7.17
C MET A 197 17.19 -14.97 5.71
N HIS A 198 16.66 -15.76 4.76
CA HIS A 198 16.82 -15.47 3.34
C HIS A 198 16.28 -14.08 2.94
N THR A 199 15.09 -13.69 3.42
CA THR A 199 14.51 -12.38 3.08
C THR A 199 15.38 -11.22 3.57
N GLU A 200 15.89 -11.31 4.80
CA GLU A 200 16.75 -10.29 5.43
C GLU A 200 18.10 -10.21 4.70
N ASP A 201 18.73 -11.36 4.42
CA ASP A 201 20.01 -11.45 3.73
C ASP A 201 19.93 -11.00 2.27
N PHE A 202 18.88 -11.42 1.54
CA PHE A 202 18.64 -11.03 0.16
C PHE A 202 18.42 -9.53 0.03
N GLU A 203 17.61 -8.95 0.93
CA GLU A 203 17.35 -7.51 0.94
C GLU A 203 18.63 -6.74 1.26
N HIS A 204 19.37 -7.14 2.29
CA HIS A 204 20.64 -6.53 2.64
C HIS A 204 21.60 -6.53 1.43
N ASN A 205 21.82 -7.68 0.80
CA ASN A 205 22.73 -7.79 -0.35
C ASN A 205 22.25 -7.05 -1.61
N THR A 206 20.95 -6.83 -1.74
CA THR A 206 20.39 -6.06 -2.86
C THR A 206 20.60 -4.56 -2.66
N LEU A 207 20.51 -4.08 -1.42
CA LEU A 207 20.62 -2.66 -1.06
C LEU A 207 22.03 -2.20 -0.69
N ALA A 208 22.86 -3.10 -0.16
CA ALA A 208 24.21 -2.78 0.30
C ALA A 208 25.16 -2.52 -0.87
N LYS A 209 26.07 -1.54 -0.68
CA LYS A 209 27.18 -1.31 -1.60
C LYS A 209 28.22 -2.44 -1.57
N ASN A 210 28.41 -3.05 -0.39
CA ASN A 210 29.30 -4.19 -0.17
C ASN A 210 28.45 -5.44 0.06
N LYS A 211 28.53 -6.41 -0.86
CA LYS A 211 27.77 -7.66 -0.75
C LYS A 211 28.44 -8.60 0.26
N ASN A 212 27.65 -9.21 1.13
CA ASN A 212 28.10 -10.28 2.02
C ASN A 212 28.07 -11.62 1.26
N PRO A 213 29.18 -12.37 1.15
CA PRO A 213 29.19 -13.68 0.49
C PRO A 213 28.47 -14.76 1.31
N THR A 214 28.35 -14.57 2.62
CA THR A 214 27.69 -15.51 3.53
C THR A 214 26.24 -15.11 3.71
N VAL A 215 25.39 -15.48 2.74
CA VAL A 215 23.95 -15.23 2.77
C VAL A 215 23.14 -16.50 2.70
N SER A 216 21.99 -16.48 3.38
CA SER A 216 21.01 -17.55 3.34
C SER A 216 20.36 -17.63 1.95
N LEU A 217 20.34 -18.83 1.39
CA LEU A 217 19.70 -19.10 0.10
C LEU A 217 18.19 -19.28 0.27
N PHE A 218 17.47 -19.13 -0.85
CA PHE A 218 16.03 -19.33 -0.89
C PHE A 218 15.68 -20.77 -0.46
N PRO A 219 14.89 -20.97 0.60
CA PRO A 219 14.54 -22.30 1.06
C PRO A 219 13.45 -22.92 0.18
N GLU A 220 13.82 -23.82 -0.73
CA GLU A 220 12.88 -24.41 -1.72
C GLU A 220 11.61 -24.99 -1.10
N LYS A 221 11.70 -25.52 0.13
CA LYS A 221 10.55 -26.05 0.90
C LYS A 221 9.44 -25.01 1.14
N ILE A 222 9.71 -23.71 1.03
CA ILE A 222 8.68 -22.66 1.13
C ILE A 222 7.63 -22.78 0.01
N ILE A 223 7.99 -23.38 -1.13
CA ILE A 223 7.07 -23.62 -2.25
C ILE A 223 5.99 -24.65 -1.88
N GLU A 224 6.31 -25.55 -0.95
CA GLU A 224 5.42 -26.61 -0.48
C GLU A 224 4.72 -26.27 0.83
N ILE A 225 4.87 -25.04 1.33
CA ILE A 225 4.26 -24.64 2.59
C ILE A 225 2.73 -24.67 2.48
N LEU A 226 2.05 -25.06 3.56
CA LEU A 226 0.59 -25.18 3.63
C LEU A 226 -0.02 -26.29 2.76
N ASN A 227 0.81 -27.20 2.22
CA ASN A 227 0.34 -28.44 1.60
C ASN A 227 -0.20 -29.45 2.62
#